data_AF-I3S1I0-F1
#
_entry.id   AF-I3S1I0-F1
#
_cell.length_a   1.000
_cell.length_b   1.000
_cell.length_c   1.000
_cell.angle_alpha   90.00
_cell.angle_beta   90.00
_cell.angle_gamma   90.00
#
_symmetry.space_group_name_H-M   'P 1'
#
loop_
_entity.id
_entity.type
_entity.pdbx_description
1 polymer ?
#
loop_
_entity_poly.entity_id
_entity_poly.type
_entity_poly.pdbx_seq_one_letter_code
_entity_poly.pdbx_strand_id
1 'polypeptide(L)'
;MSTTTTTESKMHDAARNRLSTLTAHLLPSSTTSSAALLHPLHLSASSGISPPSNVKGTLTVVDERTGKKYSIEVSPDGTVKANDFKKISTGKNDKGLKLYDPGYLNTAPVRSTISYIDGDEGILRYRGYPIEELAEKSTFPEVSYLILYGNLPSASQLQEWEFAISQHPALPQGVLDLIQAMPQDAHPMGVLVNALSALSVFHPDANPALRGLDIHNSKQVRDKQIVRIIGKITTIAAAINLRLGGRPPVLPSNKLSYTENFLYMLDSLGNRSYKPNPRLTRALDIIFILHAEHEMNCSTSAVRHLASSGVDVYTAIAGGVGALYGPLHGGANEAVLKMLSEIGSVDNIPEFIEGVKARKRKLSGFGHRVYKNYDPRAKVLKKLTEEVFSIVGRDPLIEVAVALEKIALSDEYFVKRKLYPNVDFYSGLIYRAMGFPPEFFTILFAIPRMAGYLAHWWESLDDPDTKIMRPQQVYVWGNGCAIMLQPKKELYRVEVTPTSLASYLYRMLQRGGLLDLGYNLIDSRYNE
;
A
#
# COMPACT_ATOMS: atom_id res chain seq x y z
N MET A 1 6.73 -25.98 -32.47
CA MET A 1 6.42 -24.57 -32.76
C MET A 1 4.91 -24.39 -32.75
N SER A 2 4.32 -23.96 -31.63
CA SER A 2 2.97 -23.37 -31.52
C SER A 2 2.58 -23.24 -30.04
N THR A 3 3.23 -22.33 -29.30
CA THR A 3 2.85 -21.99 -27.91
C THR A 3 3.01 -20.51 -27.58
N THR A 4 3.35 -19.66 -28.54
CA THR A 4 3.61 -18.22 -28.31
C THR A 4 2.43 -17.29 -28.62
N THR A 5 1.35 -17.76 -29.25
CA THR A 5 0.26 -16.90 -29.76
C THR A 5 -0.86 -16.57 -28.75
N THR A 6 -0.96 -17.28 -27.63
CA THR A 6 -2.06 -17.06 -26.65
C THR A 6 -1.80 -15.95 -25.64
N THR A 7 -0.55 -15.56 -25.40
CA THR A 7 -0.18 -14.53 -24.41
C THR A 7 -0.22 -13.14 -25.01
N GLU A 8 0.25 -12.96 -26.25
CA GLU A 8 0.18 -11.69 -26.98
C GLU A 8 -1.26 -11.24 -27.25
N SER A 9 -2.18 -12.18 -27.53
CA SER A 9 -3.60 -11.90 -27.74
C SER A 9 -4.30 -11.34 -26.49
N LYS A 10 -4.02 -11.87 -25.29
CA LYS A 10 -4.64 -11.40 -24.04
C LYS A 10 -4.13 -10.03 -23.58
N MET A 11 -2.90 -9.67 -23.94
CA MET A 11 -2.27 -8.41 -23.54
C MET A 11 -2.65 -7.23 -24.45
N HIS A 12 -2.84 -7.47 -25.76
CA HIS A 12 -3.39 -6.46 -26.68
C HIS A 12 -4.83 -6.04 -26.33
N ASP A 13 -5.59 -6.93 -25.69
CA ASP A 13 -6.96 -6.67 -25.24
C ASP A 13 -7.02 -5.74 -24.02
N ALA A 14 -6.04 -5.75 -23.11
CA ALA A 14 -6.07 -4.93 -21.89
C ALA A 14 -5.98 -3.40 -22.17
N ALA A 15 -5.16 -2.98 -23.14
CA ALA A 15 -5.01 -1.57 -23.51
C ALA A 15 -6.14 -1.05 -24.42
N ARG A 16 -6.65 -1.92 -25.32
CA ARG A 16 -7.85 -1.63 -26.10
C ARG A 16 -9.07 -1.54 -25.18
N ASN A 17 -9.14 -2.37 -24.13
CA ASN A 17 -10.27 -2.41 -23.20
C ASN A 17 -10.54 -1.05 -22.57
N ARG A 18 -9.59 -0.35 -21.93
CA ARG A 18 -9.92 0.92 -21.25
C ARG A 18 -10.51 1.99 -22.16
N LEU A 19 -9.84 2.31 -23.27
CA LEU A 19 -10.34 3.31 -24.21
C LEU A 19 -11.58 2.83 -24.95
N SER A 20 -11.69 1.54 -25.30
CA SER A 20 -12.90 0.96 -25.89
C SER A 20 -14.10 0.99 -24.92
N THR A 21 -13.88 0.73 -23.62
CA THR A 21 -14.86 0.90 -22.55
C THR A 21 -15.30 2.36 -22.49
N LEU A 22 -14.38 3.32 -22.59
CA LEU A 22 -14.73 4.75 -22.60
C LEU A 22 -15.36 5.25 -23.92
N THR A 23 -15.04 4.64 -25.07
CA THR A 23 -15.53 5.05 -26.41
C THR A 23 -16.79 4.32 -26.86
N ALA A 24 -17.10 3.13 -26.33
CA ALA A 24 -18.35 2.40 -26.59
C ALA A 24 -19.62 3.19 -26.19
N HIS A 25 -19.45 4.21 -25.34
CA HIS A 25 -20.53 5.08 -24.86
C HIS A 25 -20.62 6.44 -25.59
N LEU A 26 -19.80 6.68 -26.63
CA LEU A 26 -19.88 7.89 -27.47
C LEU A 26 -20.87 7.76 -28.64
N LEU A 27 -21.64 6.67 -28.73
CA LEU A 27 -22.80 6.62 -29.63
C LEU A 27 -23.91 7.54 -29.09
N PRO A 28 -24.48 8.43 -29.91
CA PRO A 28 -25.24 9.57 -29.43
C PRO A 28 -26.58 9.14 -28.84
N SER A 29 -26.74 9.24 -27.53
CA SER A 29 -28.06 9.39 -26.94
C SER A 29 -28.46 10.86 -27.06
N SER A 30 -29.32 11.14 -28.03
CA SER A 30 -30.02 12.41 -28.13
C SER A 30 -30.93 12.57 -26.92
N THR A 31 -30.57 13.46 -25.99
CA THR A 31 -31.45 14.50 -25.43
C THR A 31 -30.70 15.23 -24.32
N THR A 32 -30.67 16.55 -24.44
CA THR A 32 -30.31 17.52 -23.40
C THR A 32 -31.11 17.25 -22.12
N SER A 33 -30.42 16.92 -21.04
CA SER A 33 -30.92 17.06 -19.67
C SER A 33 -29.94 17.92 -18.90
N SER A 34 -30.46 18.98 -18.29
CA SER A 34 -29.74 19.94 -17.46
C SER A 34 -28.86 19.24 -16.42
N ALA A 35 -27.65 19.77 -16.23
CA ALA A 35 -26.77 19.41 -15.12
C ALA A 35 -27.48 19.68 -13.79
N ALA A 36 -28.01 18.62 -13.18
CA ALA A 36 -28.40 18.65 -11.78
C ALA A 36 -27.10 18.69 -10.96
N LEU A 37 -26.78 19.88 -10.45
CA LEU A 37 -25.81 20.05 -9.38
C LEU A 37 -26.21 19.16 -8.20
N LEU A 38 -25.22 18.47 -7.63
CA LEU A 38 -25.36 17.66 -6.42
C LEU A 38 -26.02 18.52 -5.34
N HIS A 39 -27.23 18.15 -4.92
CA HIS A 39 -27.86 18.77 -3.75
C HIS A 39 -27.13 18.30 -2.49
N PRO A 40 -26.64 19.22 -1.63
CA PRO A 40 -26.03 18.85 -0.37
C PRO A 40 -27.08 18.21 0.54
N LEU A 41 -26.83 16.98 0.99
CA LEU A 41 -27.67 16.34 2.00
C LEU A 41 -27.13 16.70 3.39
N HIS A 42 -28.00 17.29 4.21
CA HIS A 42 -27.74 17.54 5.62
C HIS A 42 -27.63 16.22 6.38
N LEU A 43 -26.42 15.66 6.47
CA LEU A 43 -26.04 14.75 7.55
C LEU A 43 -25.48 15.62 8.68
N SER A 44 -26.35 16.01 9.61
CA SER A 44 -25.90 16.51 10.90
C SER A 44 -25.37 15.34 11.73
N ALA A 45 -24.07 15.29 11.97
CA ALA A 45 -23.48 14.45 13.00
C ALA A 45 -22.70 15.32 13.99
N SER A 46 -23.41 16.18 14.72
CA SER A 46 -22.89 16.73 15.96
C SER A 46 -23.06 15.69 17.07
N SER A 47 -22.05 14.84 17.22
CA SER A 47 -21.80 14.17 18.50
C SER A 47 -20.29 14.00 18.63
N GLY A 48 -19.66 14.94 19.33
CA GLY A 48 -18.30 14.77 19.81
C GLY A 48 -18.27 13.63 20.80
N ILE A 49 -17.99 12.42 20.34
CA ILE A 49 -17.65 11.31 21.22
C ILE A 49 -16.25 11.63 21.76
N SER A 50 -16.18 11.89 23.06
CA SER A 50 -14.93 12.10 23.76
C SER A 50 -14.04 10.86 23.60
N PRO A 51 -12.70 11.00 23.51
CA PRO A 51 -11.79 9.85 23.61
C PRO A 51 -12.09 9.05 24.88
N PRO A 52 -11.70 7.76 24.94
CA PRO A 52 -12.01 6.91 26.09
C PRO A 52 -11.66 7.64 27.39
N SER A 53 -12.55 7.53 28.37
CA SER A 53 -12.38 8.10 29.72
C SER A 53 -10.96 7.87 30.20
N ASN A 54 -10.31 8.88 30.79
CA ASN A 54 -8.98 8.76 31.38
C ASN A 54 -8.88 7.49 32.24
N VAL A 55 -8.20 6.46 31.73
CA VAL A 55 -8.03 5.16 32.40
C VAL A 55 -6.70 5.09 33.16
N LYS A 56 -6.10 6.25 33.46
CA LYS A 56 -4.87 6.32 34.24
C LYS A 56 -5.05 5.60 35.57
N GLY A 57 -4.04 4.82 35.93
CA GLY A 57 -4.02 4.11 37.19
C GLY A 57 -2.74 3.31 37.33
N THR A 58 -2.76 2.37 38.27
CA THR A 58 -1.61 1.55 38.60
C THR A 58 -2.05 0.10 38.70
N LEU A 59 -1.30 -0.80 38.08
CA LEU A 59 -1.48 -2.24 38.17
C LEU A 59 -0.50 -2.81 39.21
N THR A 60 -1.02 -3.66 40.10
CA THR A 60 -0.17 -4.50 40.94
C THR A 60 0.04 -5.84 40.25
N VAL A 61 1.27 -6.14 39.84
CA VAL A 61 1.66 -7.42 39.27
C VAL A 61 2.37 -8.24 40.33
N VAL A 62 1.87 -9.44 40.63
CA VAL A 62 2.50 -10.38 41.55
C VAL A 62 3.21 -11.46 40.72
N ASP A 63 4.53 -11.56 40.85
CA ASP A 63 5.30 -12.63 40.21
C ASP A 63 5.34 -13.83 41.15
N GLU A 64 4.47 -14.82 40.92
CA GLU A 64 4.37 -16.02 41.75
C GLU A 64 5.66 -16.85 41.79
N ARG A 65 6.54 -16.72 40.79
CA ARG A 65 7.85 -17.40 40.77
C ARG A 65 8.76 -16.90 41.90
N THR A 66 8.55 -15.67 42.37
CA THR A 66 9.40 -15.01 43.39
C THR A 66 8.63 -14.46 44.58
N GLY A 67 7.29 -14.41 44.52
CA GLY A 67 6.42 -13.76 45.50
C GLY A 67 6.51 -12.23 45.50
N LYS A 68 7.31 -11.62 44.61
CA LYS A 68 7.50 -10.16 44.57
C LYS A 68 6.32 -9.47 43.91
N LYS A 69 5.98 -8.29 44.44
CA LYS A 69 4.96 -7.40 43.88
C LYS A 69 5.63 -6.25 43.14
N TYR A 70 5.08 -5.90 41.99
CA TYR A 70 5.54 -4.82 41.14
C TYR A 70 4.38 -3.88 40.83
N SER A 71 4.70 -2.60 40.72
CA SER A 71 3.75 -1.55 40.37
C SER A 71 4.02 -1.12 38.94
N ILE A 72 3.02 -1.21 38.06
CA ILE A 72 3.10 -0.78 36.66
C ILE A 72 2.10 0.35 36.43
N GLU A 73 2.57 1.47 35.90
CA GLU A 73 1.73 2.62 35.60
C GLU A 73 0.96 2.41 34.28
N VAL A 74 -0.33 2.71 34.31
CA VAL A 74 -1.21 2.77 33.15
C VAL A 74 -1.35 4.24 32.74
N SER A 75 -1.03 4.55 31.49
CA SER A 75 -1.19 5.91 30.95
C SER A 75 -2.67 6.31 30.86
N PRO A 76 -2.99 7.61 30.73
CA PRO A 76 -4.37 8.06 30.47
C PRO A 76 -5.02 7.40 29.25
N ASP A 77 -4.21 7.01 28.26
CA ASP A 77 -4.65 6.35 27.02
C ASP A 77 -4.72 4.81 27.15
N GLY A 78 -4.57 4.27 28.35
CA GLY A 78 -4.68 2.84 28.61
C GLY A 78 -3.45 2.01 28.21
N THR A 79 -2.31 2.65 27.97
CA THR A 79 -1.07 1.94 27.57
C THR A 79 -0.13 1.75 28.75
N VAL A 80 0.55 0.59 28.80
CA VAL A 80 1.66 0.32 29.73
C VAL A 80 3.00 0.32 28.98
N LYS A 81 4.08 0.79 29.62
CA LYS A 81 5.41 0.75 28.99
C LYS A 81 5.95 -0.68 29.02
N ALA A 82 6.24 -1.25 27.85
CA ALA A 82 6.82 -2.60 27.75
C ALA A 82 8.11 -2.78 28.56
N ASN A 83 8.91 -1.72 28.70
CA ASN A 83 10.14 -1.73 29.50
C ASN A 83 9.91 -1.93 31.01
N ASP A 84 8.71 -1.68 31.53
CA ASP A 84 8.41 -1.92 32.95
C ASP A 84 8.38 -3.42 33.28
N PHE A 85 7.97 -4.27 32.34
CA PHE A 85 8.01 -5.72 32.50
C PHE A 85 9.44 -6.28 32.58
N LYS A 86 10.43 -5.56 32.04
CA LYS A 86 11.85 -5.94 32.14
C LYS A 86 12.37 -5.90 33.59
N LYS A 87 11.69 -5.18 34.49
CA LYS A 87 12.04 -5.12 35.92
C LYS A 87 11.62 -6.38 36.68
N ILE A 88 10.70 -7.16 36.10
CA ILE A 88 10.19 -8.40 36.68
C ILE A 88 11.15 -9.53 36.29
N SER A 89 11.98 -9.99 37.25
CA SER A 89 12.99 -11.01 37.02
C SER A 89 13.13 -11.99 38.19
N THR A 90 13.58 -13.20 37.90
CA THR A 90 13.80 -14.27 38.90
C THR A 90 15.17 -14.24 39.57
N GLY A 91 16.09 -13.34 39.17
CA GLY A 91 17.41 -13.21 39.79
C GLY A 91 18.51 -12.73 38.84
N LYS A 92 19.78 -12.93 39.21
CA LYS A 92 20.96 -12.37 38.52
C LYS A 92 21.14 -12.78 37.05
N ASN A 93 20.63 -13.95 36.65
CA ASN A 93 20.77 -14.47 35.28
C ASN A 93 19.52 -14.25 34.40
N ASP A 94 18.47 -13.64 34.96
CA ASP A 94 17.25 -13.32 34.24
C ASP A 94 17.26 -11.84 33.80
N LYS A 95 17.14 -11.60 32.50
CA LYS A 95 17.13 -10.26 31.89
C LYS A 95 15.76 -9.57 32.00
N GLY A 96 14.80 -10.22 32.66
CA GLY A 96 13.44 -9.75 32.88
C GLY A 96 12.48 -10.21 31.79
N LEU A 97 11.18 -10.03 32.06
CA LEU A 97 10.13 -10.41 31.12
C LEU A 97 10.18 -9.58 29.83
N LYS A 98 9.75 -10.22 28.75
CA LYS A 98 9.56 -9.62 27.43
C LYS A 98 8.13 -9.87 27.00
N LEU A 99 7.56 -8.93 26.26
CA LEU A 99 6.28 -9.15 25.61
C LEU A 99 6.48 -10.01 24.36
N TYR A 100 5.69 -11.07 24.23
CA TYR A 100 5.61 -11.89 23.01
C TYR A 100 4.26 -11.64 22.36
N ASP A 101 4.24 -10.74 21.38
CA ASP A 101 3.03 -10.31 20.66
C ASP A 101 3.26 -10.42 19.14
N PRO A 102 3.23 -11.64 18.58
CA PRO A 102 3.48 -11.86 17.17
C PRO A 102 2.43 -11.14 16.31
N GLY A 103 2.90 -10.21 15.46
CA GLY A 103 2.04 -9.41 14.59
C GLY A 103 1.42 -8.18 15.23
N TYR A 104 1.92 -7.75 16.40
CA TYR A 104 1.51 -6.53 17.10
C TYR A 104 -0.01 -6.47 17.33
N LEU A 105 -0.59 -7.56 17.83
CA LEU A 105 -2.04 -7.67 18.00
C LEU A 105 -2.57 -6.76 19.11
N ASN A 106 -1.73 -6.48 20.12
CA ASN A 106 -2.07 -5.63 21.25
C ASN A 106 -0.88 -4.72 21.64
N THR A 107 -0.11 -4.29 20.64
CA THR A 107 1.04 -3.40 20.85
C THR A 107 0.81 -2.12 20.06
N ALA A 108 0.77 -0.98 20.76
CA ALA A 108 0.77 0.34 20.14
C ALA A 108 2.22 0.87 20.08
N PRO A 109 2.88 0.84 18.89
CA PRO A 109 4.30 1.19 18.79
C PRO A 109 4.56 2.70 18.73
N VAL A 110 3.53 3.51 18.45
CA VAL A 110 3.62 4.97 18.28
C VAL A 110 2.36 5.64 18.80
N ARG A 111 2.47 6.93 19.11
CA ARG A 111 1.32 7.83 19.32
C ARG A 111 1.07 8.60 18.04
N SER A 112 -0.19 8.81 17.67
CA SER A 112 -0.53 9.50 16.44
C SER A 112 -1.77 10.37 16.58
N THR A 113 -1.78 11.46 15.82
CA THR A 113 -2.88 12.43 15.75
C THR A 113 -3.51 12.50 14.36
N ILE A 114 -3.09 11.62 13.44
CA ILE A 114 -3.41 11.70 12.01
C ILE A 114 -4.84 11.21 11.74
N SER A 115 -5.16 10.02 12.25
CA SER A 115 -6.48 9.41 12.09
C SER A 115 -6.87 8.63 13.32
N TYR A 116 -8.16 8.27 13.36
CA TYR A 116 -8.75 7.49 14.42
C TYR A 116 -9.75 6.51 13.83
N ILE A 117 -9.73 5.27 14.34
CA ILE A 117 -10.68 4.23 13.97
C ILE A 117 -11.32 3.68 15.23
N ASP A 118 -12.65 3.64 15.25
CA ASP A 118 -13.40 2.75 16.13
C ASP A 118 -13.91 1.57 15.29
N GLY A 119 -13.30 0.41 15.50
CA GLY A 119 -13.61 -0.79 14.73
C GLY A 119 -14.98 -1.38 15.05
N ASP A 120 -15.43 -1.27 16.30
CA ASP A 120 -16.71 -1.82 16.75
C ASP A 120 -17.88 -0.93 16.34
N GLU A 121 -17.69 0.39 16.34
CA GLU A 121 -18.72 1.36 15.91
C GLU A 121 -18.66 1.69 14.42
N GLY A 122 -17.62 1.24 13.69
CA GLY A 122 -17.48 1.51 12.26
C GLY A 122 -17.16 2.98 11.96
N ILE A 123 -16.33 3.62 12.79
CA ILE A 123 -15.95 5.03 12.67
C ILE A 123 -14.56 5.12 12.06
N LEU A 124 -14.39 6.01 11.07
CA LEU A 124 -13.09 6.45 10.58
C LEU A 124 -13.06 7.98 10.55
N ARG A 125 -12.02 8.55 11.13
CA ARG A 125 -11.80 10.00 11.14
C ARG A 125 -10.40 10.35 10.66
N TYR A 126 -10.29 11.36 9.82
CA TYR A 126 -9.02 12.02 9.52
C TYR A 126 -8.98 13.36 10.25
N ARG A 127 -8.00 13.55 11.15
CA ARG A 127 -7.90 14.75 12.00
C ARG A 127 -9.22 15.13 12.70
N GLY A 128 -10.00 14.13 13.10
CA GLY A 128 -11.30 14.32 13.75
C GLY A 128 -12.52 14.43 12.82
N TYR A 129 -12.33 14.65 11.52
CA TYR A 129 -13.43 14.75 10.55
C TYR A 129 -13.88 13.35 10.11
N PRO A 130 -15.21 13.04 10.11
CA PRO A 130 -15.74 11.78 9.59
C PRO A 130 -15.37 11.57 8.12
N ILE A 131 -15.01 10.33 7.76
CA ILE A 131 -14.58 10.01 6.40
C ILE A 131 -15.69 10.26 5.36
N GLU A 132 -16.95 10.03 5.72
CA GLU A 132 -18.09 10.22 4.83
C GLU A 132 -18.28 11.69 4.46
N GLU A 133 -18.05 12.61 5.42
CA GLU A 133 -18.13 14.05 5.18
C GLU A 133 -17.02 14.54 4.26
N LEU A 134 -15.78 14.07 4.50
CA LEU A 134 -14.65 14.41 3.63
C LEU A 134 -14.86 13.88 2.22
N ALA A 135 -15.35 12.63 2.09
CA ALA A 135 -15.65 12.05 0.80
C ALA A 135 -16.73 12.82 0.04
N GLU A 136 -17.77 13.31 0.72
CA GLU A 136 -18.86 14.06 0.08
C GLU A 136 -18.47 15.49 -0.28
N LYS A 137 -17.74 16.19 0.61
CA LYS A 137 -17.60 17.66 0.58
C LYS A 137 -16.21 18.17 0.21
N SER A 138 -15.18 17.33 0.21
CA SER A 138 -13.79 17.75 -0.02
C SER A 138 -13.19 17.13 -1.27
N THR A 139 -12.02 17.63 -1.68
CA THR A 139 -11.18 17.06 -2.74
C THR A 139 -9.98 16.30 -2.17
N PHE A 140 -9.36 15.41 -2.95
CA PHE A 140 -8.15 14.71 -2.49
C PHE A 140 -7.00 15.68 -2.14
N PRO A 141 -6.69 16.74 -2.92
CA PRO A 141 -5.69 17.73 -2.52
C PRO A 141 -6.00 18.38 -1.17
N GLU A 142 -7.25 18.76 -0.91
CA GLU A 142 -7.69 19.33 0.37
C GLU A 142 -7.52 18.34 1.54
N VAL A 143 -7.93 17.09 1.35
CA VAL A 143 -7.78 16.03 2.37
C VAL A 143 -6.31 15.67 2.59
N SER A 144 -5.47 15.68 1.54
CA SER A 144 -4.04 15.43 1.68
C SER A 144 -3.36 16.54 2.51
N TYR A 145 -3.78 17.79 2.33
CA TYR A 145 -3.33 18.92 3.16
C TYR A 145 -3.77 18.72 4.62
N LEU A 146 -5.03 18.39 4.86
CA LEU A 146 -5.57 18.09 6.19
C LEU A 146 -4.74 17.03 6.91
N ILE A 147 -4.50 15.90 6.26
CA ILE A 147 -3.79 14.76 6.83
C ILE A 147 -2.34 15.17 7.18
N LEU A 148 -1.66 15.91 6.31
CA LEU A 148 -0.28 16.34 6.50
C LEU A 148 -0.12 17.43 7.57
N TYR A 149 -0.97 18.46 7.54
CA TYR A 149 -0.79 19.69 8.32
C TYR A 149 -1.76 19.86 9.49
N GLY A 150 -2.71 18.93 9.65
CA GLY A 150 -3.58 18.84 10.82
C GLY A 150 -4.90 19.62 10.74
N ASN A 151 -5.03 20.57 9.80
CA ASN A 151 -6.22 21.39 9.62
C ASN A 151 -6.60 21.48 8.13
N LEU A 152 -7.88 21.72 7.84
CA LEU A 152 -8.33 22.01 6.48
C LEU A 152 -7.70 23.34 6.01
N PRO A 153 -7.24 23.44 4.75
CA PRO A 153 -6.64 24.65 4.23
C PRO A 153 -7.68 25.77 4.06
N SER A 154 -7.26 27.02 4.22
CA SER A 154 -7.98 28.16 3.64
C SER A 154 -7.96 28.11 2.11
N ALA A 155 -8.80 28.90 1.44
CA ALA A 155 -8.81 28.97 -0.02
C ALA A 155 -7.43 29.34 -0.62
N SER A 156 -6.69 30.25 0.02
CA SER A 156 -5.34 30.63 -0.44
C SER A 156 -4.33 29.50 -0.22
N GLN A 157 -4.39 28.84 0.95
CA GLN A 157 -3.51 27.70 1.25
C GLN A 157 -3.76 26.53 0.30
N LEU A 158 -5.02 26.27 -0.05
CA LEU A 158 -5.39 25.22 -1.00
C LEU A 158 -4.83 25.54 -2.40
N GLN A 159 -4.99 26.79 -2.86
CA GLN A 159 -4.45 27.21 -4.14
C GLN A 159 -2.92 27.08 -4.21
N GLU A 160 -2.21 27.51 -3.15
CA GLU A 160 -0.75 27.36 -3.04
C GLU A 160 -0.34 25.89 -3.03
N TRP A 161 -1.09 25.04 -2.32
CA TRP A 161 -0.85 23.60 -2.22
C TRP A 161 -1.03 22.90 -3.57
N GLU A 162 -2.14 23.15 -4.26
CA GLU A 162 -2.42 22.60 -5.58
C GLU A 162 -1.39 23.10 -6.60
N PHE A 163 -1.04 24.38 -6.55
CA PHE A 163 0.00 24.94 -7.39
C PHE A 163 1.32 24.22 -7.17
N ALA A 164 1.77 24.07 -5.91
CA ALA A 164 3.02 23.39 -5.58
C ALA A 164 3.04 21.95 -6.12
N ILE A 165 1.95 21.18 -5.92
CA ILE A 165 1.83 19.82 -6.46
C ILE A 165 1.92 19.81 -7.98
N SER A 166 1.22 20.73 -8.66
CA SER A 166 1.19 20.82 -10.12
C SER A 166 2.55 21.14 -10.76
N GLN A 167 3.50 21.71 -10.00
CA GLN A 167 4.85 22.00 -10.48
C GLN A 167 5.80 20.80 -10.40
N HIS A 168 5.47 19.76 -9.64
CA HIS A 168 6.34 18.62 -9.41
C HIS A 168 5.98 17.26 -10.06
N PRO A 169 5.00 17.11 -10.98
CA PRO A 169 4.64 15.81 -11.53
C PRO A 169 5.65 15.27 -12.56
N ALA A 170 6.50 16.11 -13.17
CA ALA A 170 7.49 15.67 -14.15
C ALA A 170 8.55 14.74 -13.53
N LEU A 171 8.89 13.64 -14.20
CA LEU A 171 9.88 12.66 -13.74
C LEU A 171 11.26 12.90 -14.35
N PRO A 172 12.35 12.61 -13.62
CA PRO A 172 13.66 12.47 -14.24
C PRO A 172 13.62 11.40 -15.35
N GLN A 173 14.29 11.66 -16.48
CA GLN A 173 14.27 10.75 -17.63
C GLN A 173 14.70 9.33 -17.26
N GLY A 174 15.74 9.16 -16.43
CA GLY A 174 16.19 7.84 -15.99
C GLY A 174 15.14 7.03 -15.20
N VAL A 175 14.17 7.67 -14.54
CA VAL A 175 13.04 6.96 -13.90
C VAL A 175 12.06 6.45 -14.96
N LEU A 176 11.79 7.25 -15.99
CA LEU A 176 10.95 6.81 -17.12
C LEU A 176 11.62 5.67 -17.88
N ASP A 177 12.93 5.77 -18.11
CA ASP A 177 13.71 4.73 -18.78
C ASP A 177 13.69 3.43 -17.97
N LEU A 178 13.81 3.50 -16.64
CA LEU A 178 13.67 2.35 -15.75
C LEU A 178 12.30 1.69 -15.89
N ILE A 179 11.21 2.47 -15.91
CA ILE A 179 9.84 1.94 -16.10
C ILE A 179 9.71 1.29 -17.49
N GLN A 180 10.27 1.91 -18.53
CA GLN A 180 10.23 1.40 -19.90
C GLN A 180 11.14 0.18 -20.13
N ALA A 181 12.17 0.01 -19.31
CA ALA A 181 13.04 -1.16 -19.38
C ALA A 181 12.41 -2.42 -18.76
N MET A 182 11.37 -2.27 -17.92
CA MET A 182 10.69 -3.41 -17.30
C MET A 182 9.99 -4.29 -18.34
N PRO A 183 9.94 -5.63 -18.15
CA PRO A 183 9.12 -6.51 -18.97
C PRO A 183 7.68 -6.03 -19.07
N GLN A 184 7.04 -6.21 -20.22
CA GLN A 184 5.66 -5.75 -20.42
C GLN A 184 4.65 -6.49 -19.52
N ASP A 185 4.95 -7.75 -19.17
CA ASP A 185 4.19 -8.59 -18.26
C ASP A 185 4.62 -8.46 -16.78
N ALA A 186 5.51 -7.51 -16.47
CA ALA A 186 5.92 -7.25 -15.10
C ALA A 186 4.72 -6.77 -14.27
N HIS A 187 4.56 -7.33 -13.07
CA HIS A 187 3.47 -6.92 -12.19
C HIS A 187 3.59 -5.41 -11.85
N PRO A 188 2.52 -4.61 -11.99
CA PRO A 188 2.61 -3.15 -11.90
C PRO A 188 3.16 -2.65 -10.56
N MET A 189 2.76 -3.29 -9.45
CA MET A 189 3.28 -2.97 -8.12
C MET A 189 4.81 -3.19 -7.99
N GLY A 190 5.36 -4.22 -8.63
CA GLY A 190 6.81 -4.44 -8.64
C GLY A 190 7.54 -3.31 -9.35
N VAL A 191 6.99 -2.83 -10.47
CA VAL A 191 7.51 -1.66 -11.19
C VAL A 191 7.41 -0.40 -10.33
N LEU A 192 6.28 -0.20 -9.62
CA LEU A 192 6.06 0.95 -8.74
C LEU A 192 7.09 1.01 -7.59
N VAL A 193 7.36 -0.12 -6.93
CA VAL A 193 8.38 -0.20 -5.86
C VAL A 193 9.75 0.23 -6.38
N ASN A 194 10.15 -0.28 -7.56
CA ASN A 194 11.44 0.07 -8.17
C ASN A 194 11.51 1.55 -8.57
N ALA A 195 10.45 2.09 -9.20
CA ALA A 195 10.39 3.49 -9.60
C ALA A 195 10.47 4.45 -8.40
N LEU A 196 9.78 4.14 -7.30
CA LEU A 196 9.85 4.93 -6.07
C LEU A 196 11.23 4.84 -5.40
N SER A 197 11.81 3.64 -5.33
CA SER A 197 13.17 3.47 -4.81
C SER A 197 14.20 4.23 -5.65
N ALA A 198 14.04 4.26 -6.98
CA ALA A 198 14.95 4.99 -7.87
C ALA A 198 14.94 6.49 -7.62
N LEU A 199 13.80 7.09 -7.20
CA LEU A 199 13.73 8.52 -6.87
C LEU A 199 14.72 8.93 -5.76
N SER A 200 15.09 8.03 -4.84
CA SER A 200 16.13 8.27 -3.83
C SER A 200 17.46 8.71 -4.48
N VAL A 201 17.83 8.07 -5.60
CA VAL A 201 19.07 8.37 -6.33
C VAL A 201 19.00 9.73 -7.05
N PHE A 202 17.82 10.11 -7.54
CA PHE A 202 17.60 11.39 -8.22
C PHE A 202 17.36 12.57 -7.26
N HIS A 203 17.22 12.30 -5.96
CA HIS A 203 16.99 13.30 -4.93
C HIS A 203 17.97 13.14 -3.75
N PRO A 204 19.30 13.25 -3.99
CA PRO A 204 20.31 13.15 -2.93
C PRO A 204 20.17 14.28 -1.90
N ASP A 205 19.45 15.36 -2.23
CA ASP A 205 19.09 16.45 -1.32
C ASP A 205 18.14 16.00 -0.20
N ALA A 206 17.53 14.82 -0.31
CA ALA A 206 16.67 14.20 0.69
C ALA A 206 17.32 13.09 1.50
N ASN A 207 18.60 12.76 1.26
CA ASN A 207 19.25 11.58 1.82
C ASN A 207 20.06 11.91 3.09
N PRO A 208 19.64 11.44 4.28
CA PRO A 208 20.35 11.74 5.53
C PRO A 208 21.79 11.17 5.58
N ALA A 209 22.07 10.07 4.88
CA ALA A 209 23.42 9.51 4.81
C ALA A 209 24.38 10.40 3.99
N LEU A 210 23.87 11.24 3.10
CA LEU A 210 24.67 12.17 2.28
C LEU A 210 24.70 13.59 2.84
N ARG A 211 23.65 13.99 3.54
CA ARG A 211 23.41 15.40 3.91
C ARG A 211 23.43 15.64 5.43
N GLY A 212 23.42 14.58 6.25
CA GLY A 212 23.33 14.64 7.72
C GLY A 212 21.98 14.15 8.24
N LEU A 213 21.95 13.59 9.46
CA LEU A 213 20.72 13.09 10.08
C LEU A 213 19.70 14.21 10.38
N ASP A 214 20.17 15.45 10.52
CA ASP A 214 19.39 16.63 10.88
C ASP A 214 18.77 17.35 9.67
N ILE A 215 18.95 16.84 8.45
CA ILE A 215 18.46 17.50 7.22
C ILE A 215 16.96 17.72 7.22
N HIS A 216 16.24 16.82 7.89
CA HIS A 216 14.80 16.88 8.00
C HIS A 216 14.37 17.79 9.15
N ASN A 217 15.25 18.40 9.95
CA ASN A 217 14.82 19.46 10.87
C ASN A 217 14.30 20.70 10.12
N SER A 218 14.69 20.87 8.85
CA SER A 218 14.13 21.90 7.98
C SER A 218 12.74 21.49 7.47
N LYS A 219 11.72 22.25 7.87
CA LYS A 219 10.37 22.15 7.33
C LYS A 219 10.35 22.27 5.81
N GLN A 220 11.13 23.20 5.26
CA GLN A 220 11.22 23.45 3.81
C GLN A 220 11.73 22.21 3.05
N VAL A 221 12.72 21.50 3.62
CA VAL A 221 13.21 20.24 3.04
C VAL A 221 12.11 19.18 3.06
N ARG A 222 11.39 19.03 4.18
CA ARG A 222 10.27 18.07 4.29
C ARG A 222 9.16 18.36 3.29
N ASP A 223 8.66 19.60 3.26
CA ASP A 223 7.59 20.04 2.35
C ASP A 223 7.98 19.79 0.89
N LYS A 224 9.23 20.12 0.51
CA LYS A 224 9.73 19.89 -0.84
C LYS A 224 9.65 18.42 -1.24
N GLN A 225 10.02 17.48 -0.36
CA GLN A 225 9.95 16.06 -0.69
C GLN A 225 8.51 15.55 -0.72
N ILE A 226 7.64 16.04 0.16
CA ILE A 226 6.22 15.71 0.15
C ILE A 226 5.57 16.09 -1.17
N VAL A 227 5.72 17.35 -1.57
CA VAL A 227 5.11 17.86 -2.82
C VAL A 227 5.67 17.09 -4.02
N ARG A 228 6.97 16.77 -4.02
CA ARG A 228 7.57 15.90 -5.05
C ARG A 228 6.92 14.52 -5.11
N ILE A 229 6.74 13.85 -3.97
CA ILE A 229 6.18 12.49 -3.95
C ILE A 229 4.71 12.50 -4.38
N ILE A 230 3.90 13.41 -3.84
CA ILE A 230 2.47 13.55 -4.19
C ILE A 230 2.32 13.95 -5.67
N GLY A 231 3.16 14.86 -6.19
CA GLY A 231 3.13 15.22 -7.61
C GLY A 231 3.53 14.06 -8.52
N LYS A 232 4.61 13.34 -8.19
CA LYS A 232 5.21 12.32 -9.07
C LYS A 232 4.47 11.00 -9.09
N ILE A 233 3.78 10.61 -8.01
CA ILE A 233 3.17 9.28 -7.90
C ILE A 233 2.12 9.05 -9.00
N THR A 234 1.37 10.08 -9.41
CA THR A 234 0.39 9.98 -10.51
C THR A 234 1.06 9.78 -11.86
N THR A 235 2.16 10.48 -12.13
CA THR A 235 2.94 10.31 -13.37
C THR A 235 3.61 8.94 -13.44
N ILE A 236 4.15 8.44 -12.32
CA ILE A 236 4.71 7.09 -12.24
C ILE A 236 3.62 6.05 -12.52
N ALA A 237 2.48 6.17 -11.84
CA ALA A 237 1.35 5.27 -12.03
C ALA A 237 0.84 5.28 -13.49
N ALA A 238 0.68 6.46 -14.09
CA ALA A 238 0.26 6.58 -15.48
C ALA A 238 1.28 5.97 -16.45
N ALA A 239 2.57 6.24 -16.26
CA ALA A 239 3.63 5.64 -17.06
C ALA A 239 3.66 4.11 -16.96
N ILE A 240 3.42 3.55 -15.77
CA ILE A 240 3.30 2.10 -15.56
C ILE A 240 2.07 1.55 -16.32
N ASN A 241 0.91 2.18 -16.20
CA ASN A 241 -0.29 1.73 -16.91
C ASN A 241 -0.10 1.76 -18.43
N LEU A 242 0.49 2.83 -18.95
CA LEU A 242 0.79 2.98 -20.36
C LEU A 242 1.79 1.91 -20.81
N ARG A 243 2.84 1.64 -20.01
CA ARG A 243 3.81 0.57 -20.27
C ARG A 243 3.15 -0.80 -20.39
N LEU A 244 2.27 -1.17 -19.44
CA LEU A 244 1.52 -2.44 -19.51
C LEU A 244 0.74 -2.55 -20.83
N GLY A 245 0.14 -1.43 -21.25
CA GLY A 245 -0.61 -1.36 -22.49
C GLY A 245 0.23 -1.15 -23.76
N GLY A 246 1.56 -1.22 -23.68
CA GLY A 246 2.45 -1.01 -24.84
C GLY A 246 2.45 0.43 -25.38
N ARG A 247 2.06 1.41 -24.57
CA ARG A 247 1.93 2.84 -24.94
C ARG A 247 3.08 3.67 -24.34
N PRO A 248 3.54 4.72 -25.05
CA PRO A 248 4.54 5.63 -24.52
C PRO A 248 3.97 6.49 -23.38
N PRO A 249 4.80 6.97 -22.44
CA PRO A 249 4.36 7.83 -21.35
C PRO A 249 3.84 9.18 -21.87
N VAL A 250 2.78 9.69 -21.24
CA VAL A 250 2.22 11.02 -21.52
C VAL A 250 2.69 12.01 -20.46
N LEU A 251 3.08 13.21 -20.88
CA LEU A 251 3.48 14.28 -19.95
C LEU A 251 2.27 14.85 -19.19
N PRO A 252 2.44 15.19 -17.90
CA PRO A 252 1.39 15.83 -17.11
C PRO A 252 1.01 17.22 -17.64
N SER A 253 -0.21 17.64 -17.35
CA SER A 253 -0.74 18.98 -17.61
C SER A 253 -0.93 19.73 -16.29
N ASN A 254 -0.34 20.92 -16.19
CA ASN A 254 -0.50 21.81 -15.02
C ASN A 254 -1.81 22.62 -15.02
N LYS A 255 -2.68 22.43 -16.03
CA LYS A 255 -3.97 23.12 -16.17
C LYS A 255 -5.15 22.31 -15.64
N LEU A 256 -4.91 21.07 -15.23
CA LEU A 256 -5.92 20.12 -14.78
C LEU A 256 -5.76 19.91 -13.27
N SER A 257 -6.87 19.63 -12.58
CA SER A 257 -6.83 19.22 -11.18
C SER A 257 -6.11 17.87 -11.01
N TYR A 258 -5.83 17.49 -9.76
CA TYR A 258 -5.00 16.32 -9.45
C TYR A 258 -5.47 15.01 -10.12
N THR A 259 -6.74 14.67 -9.98
CA THR A 259 -7.32 13.45 -10.57
C THR A 259 -7.61 13.59 -12.06
N GLU A 260 -7.97 14.79 -12.53
CA GLU A 260 -8.11 15.07 -13.97
C GLU A 260 -6.77 14.87 -14.69
N ASN A 261 -5.67 15.38 -14.13
CA ASN A 261 -4.35 15.24 -14.71
C ASN A 261 -3.95 13.76 -14.79
N PHE A 262 -4.26 12.96 -13.76
CA PHE A 262 -3.99 11.52 -13.79
C PHE A 262 -4.79 10.79 -14.89
N LEU A 263 -6.10 11.03 -14.99
CA LEU A 263 -6.93 10.46 -16.06
C LEU A 263 -6.50 10.96 -17.45
N TYR A 264 -6.11 12.23 -17.57
CA TYR A 264 -5.57 12.81 -18.80
C TYR A 264 -4.30 12.08 -19.25
N MET A 265 -3.36 11.80 -18.34
CA MET A 265 -2.14 11.05 -18.70
C MET A 265 -2.46 9.64 -19.20
N LEU A 266 -3.47 8.97 -18.64
CA LEU A 266 -3.87 7.62 -19.05
C LEU A 266 -4.57 7.56 -20.41
N ASP A 267 -5.42 8.55 -20.69
CA ASP A 267 -6.46 8.43 -21.71
C ASP A 267 -6.31 9.43 -22.87
N SER A 268 -5.48 10.48 -22.73
CA SER A 268 -5.36 11.51 -23.78
C SER A 268 -4.71 11.03 -25.08
N LEU A 269 -3.91 9.96 -25.05
CA LEU A 269 -3.11 9.49 -26.19
C LEU A 269 -2.26 10.61 -26.83
N GLY A 270 -1.80 11.57 -26.03
CA GLY A 270 -1.04 12.73 -26.51
C GLY A 270 -1.90 13.88 -27.05
N ASN A 271 -3.22 13.74 -27.11
CA ASN A 271 -4.14 14.83 -27.42
C ASN A 271 -4.22 15.82 -26.25
N ARG A 272 -3.51 16.94 -26.35
CA ARG A 272 -3.47 18.01 -25.33
C ARG A 272 -4.84 18.68 -25.06
N SER A 273 -5.81 18.49 -25.95
CA SER A 273 -7.17 19.03 -25.79
C SER A 273 -8.12 18.02 -25.14
N TYR A 274 -7.69 16.78 -24.87
CA TYR A 274 -8.51 15.80 -24.16
C TYR A 274 -8.86 16.29 -22.76
N LYS A 275 -10.14 16.15 -22.40
CA LYS A 275 -10.64 16.44 -21.06
C LYS A 275 -11.31 15.17 -20.50
N PRO A 276 -10.86 14.65 -19.35
CA PRO A 276 -11.55 13.55 -18.69
C PRO A 276 -13.00 13.90 -18.35
N ASN A 277 -13.85 12.88 -18.25
CA ASN A 277 -15.23 13.07 -17.79
C ASN A 277 -15.23 13.57 -16.33
N PRO A 278 -15.84 14.72 -16.02
CA PRO A 278 -15.79 15.32 -14.69
C PRO A 278 -16.41 14.44 -13.60
N ARG A 279 -17.40 13.61 -13.93
CA ARG A 279 -18.01 12.67 -12.98
C ARG A 279 -17.07 11.50 -12.66
N LEU A 280 -16.34 10.98 -13.66
CA LEU A 280 -15.31 9.96 -13.42
C LEU A 280 -14.10 10.51 -12.66
N THR A 281 -13.73 11.76 -12.94
CA THR A 281 -12.75 12.51 -12.14
C THR A 281 -13.19 12.57 -10.67
N ARG A 282 -14.43 13.00 -10.41
CA ARG A 282 -14.96 13.09 -9.04
C ARG A 282 -15.03 11.73 -8.37
N ALA A 283 -15.45 10.69 -9.08
CA ALA A 283 -15.47 9.33 -8.54
C ALA A 283 -14.06 8.88 -8.11
N LEU A 284 -13.05 9.11 -8.95
CA LEU A 284 -11.67 8.76 -8.60
C LEU A 284 -11.15 9.58 -7.41
N ASP A 285 -11.51 10.85 -7.33
CA ASP A 285 -11.15 11.75 -6.24
C ASP A 285 -11.72 11.27 -4.89
N ILE A 286 -13.00 10.86 -4.88
CA ILE A 286 -13.63 10.24 -3.71
C ILE A 286 -12.89 8.96 -3.31
N ILE A 287 -12.59 8.08 -4.27
CA ILE A 287 -11.85 6.84 -3.99
C ILE A 287 -10.46 7.15 -3.41
N PHE A 288 -9.80 8.19 -3.91
CA PHE A 288 -8.52 8.63 -3.38
C PHE A 288 -8.64 9.10 -1.92
N ILE A 289 -9.66 9.88 -1.59
CA ILE A 289 -9.95 10.28 -0.20
C ILE A 289 -10.10 9.04 0.70
N LEU A 290 -10.90 8.06 0.30
CA LEU A 290 -11.17 6.84 1.10
C LEU A 290 -9.94 5.96 1.34
N HIS A 291 -8.89 6.09 0.52
CA HIS A 291 -7.65 5.32 0.62
C HIS A 291 -6.46 6.14 1.13
N ALA A 292 -6.64 7.45 1.40
CA ALA A 292 -5.55 8.35 1.76
C ALA A 292 -4.79 7.90 3.02
N GLU A 293 -5.50 7.39 4.02
CA GLU A 293 -4.93 7.04 5.32
C GLU A 293 -5.76 5.92 5.99
N HIS A 294 -5.12 5.02 6.75
CA HIS A 294 -5.83 4.01 7.54
C HIS A 294 -5.03 3.52 8.76
N GLU A 295 -4.61 4.45 9.62
CA GLU A 295 -3.88 4.25 10.87
C GLU A 295 -2.58 3.41 10.71
N MET A 296 -2.11 2.76 11.79
CA MET A 296 -0.89 1.92 11.79
C MET A 296 -1.09 0.53 11.17
N ASN A 297 -1.66 0.49 9.96
CA ASN A 297 -1.73 -0.73 9.15
C ASN A 297 -0.32 -1.23 8.72
N CYS A 298 -0.26 -2.39 8.05
CA CYS A 298 1.00 -3.07 7.69
C CYS A 298 1.97 -2.16 6.92
N SER A 299 1.50 -1.44 5.91
CA SER A 299 2.36 -0.61 5.07
C SER A 299 2.74 0.72 5.73
N THR A 300 1.84 1.36 6.46
CA THR A 300 2.17 2.53 7.30
C THR A 300 3.23 2.16 8.34
N SER A 301 3.09 0.98 8.97
CA SER A 301 4.06 0.44 9.93
C SER A 301 5.41 0.20 9.27
N ALA A 302 5.45 -0.34 8.05
CA ALA A 302 6.69 -0.50 7.30
C ALA A 302 7.37 0.84 7.03
N VAL A 303 6.63 1.87 6.59
CA VAL A 303 7.19 3.24 6.40
C VAL A 303 7.82 3.76 7.70
N ARG A 304 7.10 3.67 8.82
CA ARG A 304 7.64 4.10 10.13
C ARG A 304 8.86 3.29 10.56
N HIS A 305 8.85 1.98 10.31
CA HIS A 305 9.97 1.10 10.64
C HIS A 305 11.23 1.49 9.85
N LEU A 306 11.11 1.68 8.54
CA LEU A 306 12.23 2.12 7.69
C LEU A 306 12.70 3.53 8.09
N ALA A 307 11.77 4.48 8.27
CA ALA A 307 12.08 5.84 8.68
C ALA A 307 12.85 5.90 10.00
N SER A 308 12.56 4.99 10.95
CA SER A 308 13.25 4.92 12.24
C SER A 308 14.75 4.61 12.15
N SER A 309 15.21 4.13 10.99
CA SER A 309 16.64 3.91 10.72
C SER A 309 17.38 5.16 10.20
N GLY A 310 16.64 6.23 9.89
CA GLY A 310 17.19 7.45 9.28
C GLY A 310 17.38 7.36 7.76
N VAL A 311 16.68 6.45 7.09
CA VAL A 311 16.71 6.35 5.62
C VAL A 311 15.95 7.51 4.97
N ASP A 312 16.27 7.81 3.71
CA ASP A 312 15.55 8.82 2.94
C ASP A 312 14.07 8.46 2.73
N VAL A 313 13.22 9.49 2.59
CA VAL A 313 11.77 9.32 2.49
C VAL A 313 11.34 8.48 1.27
N TYR A 314 12.06 8.53 0.14
CA TYR A 314 11.71 7.77 -1.07
C TYR A 314 11.92 6.27 -0.84
N THR A 315 13.03 5.90 -0.19
CA THR A 315 13.29 4.51 0.22
C THR A 315 12.27 4.03 1.26
N ALA A 316 11.90 4.87 2.24
CA ALA A 316 10.90 4.52 3.24
C ALA A 316 9.52 4.25 2.62
N ILE A 317 9.03 5.12 1.74
CA ILE A 317 7.75 4.90 1.03
C ILE A 317 7.82 3.70 0.09
N ALA A 318 8.96 3.44 -0.57
CA ALA A 318 9.12 2.26 -1.42
C ALA A 318 8.96 0.96 -0.61
N GLY A 319 9.53 0.91 0.61
CA GLY A 319 9.29 -0.17 1.57
C GLY A 319 7.82 -0.29 1.99
N GLY A 320 7.15 0.85 2.21
CA GLY A 320 5.70 0.91 2.43
C GLY A 320 4.88 0.33 1.27
N VAL A 321 5.21 0.69 0.03
CA VAL A 321 4.57 0.13 -1.17
C VAL A 321 4.87 -1.38 -1.30
N GLY A 322 6.08 -1.82 -0.96
CA GLY A 322 6.42 -3.24 -0.91
C GLY A 322 5.53 -4.03 0.08
N ALA A 323 5.26 -3.46 1.26
CA ALA A 323 4.32 -4.03 2.21
C ALA A 323 2.86 -3.97 1.72
N LEU A 324 2.47 -2.91 1.00
CA LEU A 324 1.15 -2.77 0.39
C LEU A 324 0.90 -3.79 -0.73
N TYR A 325 1.94 -4.15 -1.50
CA TYR A 325 1.86 -5.14 -2.58
C TYR A 325 1.46 -6.54 -2.07
N GLY A 326 1.69 -6.86 -0.80
CA GLY A 326 1.31 -8.14 -0.22
C GLY A 326 -0.18 -8.49 -0.43
N PRO A 327 -0.54 -9.72 -0.85
CA PRO A 327 -1.93 -10.13 -1.04
C PRO A 327 -2.80 -10.11 0.22
N LEU A 328 -2.18 -10.11 1.40
CA LEU A 328 -2.85 -10.00 2.70
C LEU A 328 -3.06 -8.54 3.14
N HIS A 329 -2.71 -7.58 2.28
CA HIS A 329 -2.89 -6.15 2.49
C HIS A 329 -3.53 -5.53 1.24
N GLY A 330 -2.80 -4.76 0.42
CA GLY A 330 -3.36 -4.00 -0.70
C GLY A 330 -3.85 -4.85 -1.89
N GLY A 331 -3.37 -6.08 -2.04
CA GLY A 331 -3.79 -7.00 -3.12
C GLY A 331 -5.20 -7.59 -2.94
N ALA A 332 -5.94 -7.20 -1.89
CA ALA A 332 -7.27 -7.71 -1.61
C ALA A 332 -8.29 -7.33 -2.70
N ASN A 333 -8.20 -6.13 -3.29
CA ASN A 333 -9.11 -5.67 -4.34
C ASN A 333 -9.02 -6.51 -5.64
N GLU A 334 -7.81 -6.90 -6.04
CA GLU A 334 -7.57 -7.82 -7.16
C GLU A 334 -8.12 -9.22 -6.83
N ALA A 335 -7.91 -9.68 -5.59
CA ALA A 335 -8.42 -10.96 -5.12
C ALA A 335 -9.96 -11.01 -5.08
N VAL A 336 -10.64 -9.89 -4.80
CA VAL A 336 -12.10 -9.78 -4.88
C VAL A 336 -12.57 -10.01 -6.32
N LEU A 337 -11.98 -9.37 -7.32
CA LEU A 337 -12.42 -9.59 -8.70
C LEU A 337 -12.15 -11.01 -9.18
N LYS A 338 -11.02 -11.60 -8.81
CA LYS A 338 -10.72 -13.01 -9.10
C LYS A 338 -11.78 -13.92 -8.49
N MET A 339 -12.13 -13.69 -7.22
CA MET A 339 -13.17 -14.42 -6.52
C MET A 339 -14.54 -14.28 -7.21
N LEU A 340 -14.97 -13.05 -7.51
CA LEU A 340 -16.27 -12.81 -8.17
C LEU A 340 -16.31 -13.45 -9.56
N SER A 341 -15.20 -13.40 -10.31
CA SER A 341 -15.09 -14.04 -11.62
C SER A 341 -15.09 -15.58 -11.53
N GLU A 342 -14.48 -16.15 -10.48
CA GLU A 342 -14.50 -17.59 -10.19
C GLU A 342 -15.90 -18.09 -9.84
N ILE A 343 -16.68 -17.29 -9.10
CA ILE A 343 -18.09 -17.58 -8.82
C ILE A 343 -18.90 -17.52 -10.12
N GLY A 344 -18.69 -16.50 -10.94
CA GLY A 344 -19.27 -16.37 -12.28
C GLY A 344 -20.75 -15.96 -12.28
N SER A 345 -21.62 -16.71 -11.60
CA SER A 345 -23.08 -16.46 -11.52
C SER A 345 -23.62 -16.60 -10.10
N VAL A 346 -24.79 -16.02 -9.86
CA VAL A 346 -25.49 -16.07 -8.56
C VAL A 346 -25.76 -17.50 -8.10
N ASP A 347 -26.04 -18.41 -9.04
CA ASP A 347 -26.35 -19.82 -8.76
C ASP A 347 -25.18 -20.60 -8.13
N ASN A 348 -23.95 -20.14 -8.33
CA ASN A 348 -22.74 -20.78 -7.79
C ASN A 348 -22.37 -20.28 -6.39
N ILE A 349 -23.05 -19.23 -5.88
CA ILE A 349 -22.74 -18.67 -4.56
C ILE A 349 -22.91 -19.69 -3.42
N PRO A 350 -23.97 -20.52 -3.37
CA PRO A 350 -24.12 -21.51 -2.30
C PRO A 350 -22.92 -22.46 -2.19
N GLU A 351 -22.42 -23.01 -3.31
CA GLU A 351 -21.25 -23.88 -3.32
C GLU A 351 -19.99 -23.12 -2.83
N PHE A 352 -19.80 -21.89 -3.30
CA PHE A 352 -18.68 -21.07 -2.90
C PHE A 352 -18.68 -20.81 -1.38
N ILE A 353 -19.83 -20.45 -0.82
CA ILE A 353 -20.00 -20.18 0.61
C ILE A 353 -19.68 -21.42 1.46
N GLU A 354 -20.15 -22.61 1.06
CA GLU A 354 -19.79 -23.85 1.75
C GLU A 354 -18.28 -24.14 1.65
N GLY A 355 -17.66 -23.84 0.51
CA GLY A 355 -16.21 -23.89 0.34
C GLY A 355 -15.45 -22.96 1.29
N VAL A 356 -15.96 -21.75 1.54
CA VAL A 356 -15.40 -20.80 2.51
C VAL A 356 -15.54 -21.31 3.94
N LYS A 357 -16.72 -21.82 4.33
CA LYS A 357 -16.96 -22.40 5.66
C LYS A 357 -16.06 -23.60 5.93
N ALA A 358 -15.82 -24.41 4.90
CA ALA A 358 -14.90 -25.55 4.93
C ALA A 358 -13.40 -25.16 4.86
N ARG A 359 -13.08 -23.85 4.84
CA ARG A 359 -11.70 -23.31 4.72
C ARG A 359 -10.96 -23.75 3.44
N LYS A 360 -11.70 -24.12 2.39
CA LYS A 360 -11.13 -24.46 1.08
C LYS A 360 -10.98 -23.23 0.19
N ARG A 361 -11.80 -22.20 0.41
CA ARG A 361 -11.77 -20.91 -0.29
C ARG A 361 -11.70 -19.75 0.70
N LYS A 362 -11.26 -18.57 0.25
CA LYS A 362 -11.27 -17.33 1.04
C LYS A 362 -12.35 -16.39 0.50
N LEU A 363 -13.11 -15.77 1.41
CA LEU A 363 -14.04 -14.70 1.07
C LEU A 363 -13.28 -13.36 1.04
N SER A 364 -12.65 -13.06 -0.09
CA SER A 364 -11.91 -11.81 -0.30
C SER A 364 -12.85 -10.59 -0.22
N GLY A 365 -12.36 -9.48 0.33
CA GLY A 365 -13.17 -8.27 0.52
C GLY A 365 -14.12 -8.30 1.72
N PHE A 366 -14.08 -9.37 2.54
CA PHE A 366 -14.83 -9.48 3.78
C PHE A 366 -13.94 -9.58 5.01
N GLY A 367 -14.42 -8.98 6.08
CA GLY A 367 -13.70 -8.87 7.34
C GLY A 367 -12.62 -7.80 7.29
N HIS A 368 -12.27 -7.32 8.48
CA HIS A 368 -11.23 -6.33 8.65
C HIS A 368 -10.51 -6.58 9.98
N ARG A 369 -9.21 -6.27 10.04
CA ARG A 369 -8.44 -6.43 11.29
C ARG A 369 -9.02 -5.54 12.39
N VAL A 370 -9.24 -4.27 12.04
CA VAL A 370 -9.82 -3.24 12.91
C VAL A 370 -11.35 -3.31 12.93
N TYR A 371 -12.06 -3.09 11.81
CA TYR A 371 -13.53 -3.15 11.82
C TYR A 371 -14.09 -4.53 12.21
N LYS A 372 -14.97 -4.49 13.19
CA LYS A 372 -15.87 -5.55 13.65
C LYS A 372 -17.33 -5.21 13.32
N ASN A 373 -17.53 -4.14 12.57
CA ASN A 373 -18.78 -3.67 12.05
C ASN A 373 -18.58 -3.27 10.58
N TYR A 374 -19.62 -2.73 9.95
CA TYR A 374 -19.58 -2.34 8.55
C TYR A 374 -18.56 -1.21 8.32
N ASP A 375 -17.65 -1.38 7.35
CA ASP A 375 -16.66 -0.37 7.00
C ASP A 375 -17.34 0.89 6.43
N PRO A 376 -17.16 2.08 7.04
CA PRO A 376 -17.85 3.30 6.59
C PRO A 376 -17.51 3.65 5.13
N ARG A 377 -16.30 3.31 4.68
CA ARG A 377 -15.85 3.57 3.31
C ARG A 377 -16.57 2.69 2.30
N ALA A 378 -16.89 1.44 2.66
CA ALA A 378 -17.62 0.53 1.78
C ALA A 378 -19.04 1.03 1.50
N LYS A 379 -19.67 1.76 2.45
CA LYS A 379 -20.99 2.40 2.25
C LYS A 379 -20.91 3.50 1.20
N VAL A 380 -19.87 4.33 1.25
CA VAL A 380 -19.61 5.39 0.26
C VAL A 380 -19.36 4.78 -1.12
N LEU A 381 -18.50 3.76 -1.21
CA LEU A 381 -18.18 3.11 -2.48
C LEU A 381 -19.38 2.43 -3.12
N LYS A 382 -20.25 1.79 -2.34
CA LYS A 382 -21.47 1.15 -2.87
C LYS A 382 -22.35 2.13 -3.62
N LYS A 383 -22.54 3.34 -3.09
CA LYS A 383 -23.28 4.42 -3.78
C LYS A 383 -22.55 4.89 -5.04
N LEU A 384 -21.23 5.04 -4.93
CA LEU A 384 -20.40 5.48 -6.04
C LEU A 384 -20.37 4.47 -7.21
N THR A 385 -20.48 3.17 -6.92
CA THR A 385 -20.55 2.12 -7.94
C THR A 385 -21.69 2.34 -8.93
N GLU A 386 -22.89 2.63 -8.42
CA GLU A 386 -24.06 2.89 -9.26
C GLU A 386 -23.89 4.17 -10.09
N GLU A 387 -23.25 5.20 -9.53
CA GLU A 387 -22.94 6.42 -10.27
C GLU A 387 -21.97 6.16 -11.44
N VAL A 388 -20.87 5.44 -11.17
CA VAL A 388 -19.90 5.10 -12.22
C VAL A 388 -20.56 4.26 -13.31
N PHE A 389 -21.35 3.25 -12.94
CA PHE A 389 -22.04 2.42 -13.92
C PHE A 389 -23.03 3.18 -14.81
N SER A 390 -23.61 4.27 -14.31
CA SER A 390 -24.44 5.16 -15.13
C SER A 390 -23.68 5.87 -16.26
N ILE A 391 -22.34 5.89 -16.19
CA ILE A 391 -21.45 6.58 -17.14
C ILE A 391 -20.77 5.59 -18.07
N VAL A 392 -20.23 4.49 -17.54
CA VAL A 392 -19.36 3.54 -18.26
C VAL A 392 -19.99 2.15 -18.44
N GLY A 393 -21.28 2.01 -18.14
CA GLY A 393 -21.99 0.73 -18.19
C GLY A 393 -21.82 -0.12 -16.92
N ARG A 394 -22.76 -1.05 -16.72
CA ARG A 394 -22.72 -1.99 -15.58
C ARG A 394 -21.74 -3.13 -15.85
N ASP A 395 -20.96 -3.48 -14.84
CA ASP A 395 -20.21 -4.74 -14.84
C ASP A 395 -21.13 -5.90 -14.40
N PRO A 396 -21.25 -7.00 -15.16
CA PRO A 396 -22.10 -8.14 -14.78
C PRO A 396 -21.78 -8.74 -13.41
N LEU A 397 -20.53 -8.64 -12.96
CA LEU A 397 -20.12 -9.15 -11.64
C LEU A 397 -20.77 -8.41 -10.48
N ILE A 398 -21.40 -7.25 -10.70
CA ILE A 398 -22.14 -6.56 -9.62
C ILE A 398 -23.27 -7.41 -9.08
N GLU A 399 -23.95 -8.18 -9.92
CA GLU A 399 -25.08 -9.02 -9.50
C GLU A 399 -24.60 -10.12 -8.55
N VAL A 400 -23.48 -10.75 -8.90
CA VAL A 400 -22.79 -11.71 -8.04
C VAL A 400 -22.34 -11.06 -6.74
N ALA A 401 -21.74 -9.87 -6.79
CA ALA A 401 -21.24 -9.17 -5.61
C ALA A 401 -22.36 -8.79 -4.63
N VAL A 402 -23.47 -8.24 -5.13
CA VAL A 402 -24.63 -7.86 -4.30
C VAL A 402 -25.31 -9.09 -3.70
N ALA A 403 -25.48 -10.16 -4.48
CA ALA A 403 -26.04 -11.41 -3.98
C ALA A 403 -25.13 -12.06 -2.92
N LEU A 404 -23.82 -12.08 -3.16
CA LEU A 404 -22.82 -12.61 -2.24
C LEU A 404 -22.80 -11.84 -0.93
N GLU A 405 -22.84 -10.50 -1.00
CA GLU A 405 -22.96 -9.64 0.18
C GLU A 405 -24.21 -9.95 0.98
N LYS A 406 -25.38 -9.99 0.33
CA LYS A 406 -26.65 -10.28 0.99
C LYS A 406 -26.60 -11.63 1.72
N ILE A 407 -26.09 -12.66 1.06
CA ILE A 407 -25.97 -14.00 1.64
C ILE A 407 -25.01 -13.99 2.83
N ALA A 408 -23.81 -13.43 2.66
CA ALA A 408 -22.81 -13.36 3.72
C ALA A 408 -23.31 -12.57 4.96
N LEU A 409 -24.05 -11.49 4.77
CA LEU A 409 -24.61 -10.70 5.87
C LEU A 409 -25.79 -11.39 6.59
N SER A 410 -26.43 -12.37 5.95
CA SER A 410 -27.55 -13.13 6.53
C SER A 410 -27.15 -14.49 7.12
N ASP A 411 -25.97 -15.00 6.76
CA ASP A 411 -25.50 -16.32 7.16
C ASP A 411 -24.82 -16.29 8.54
N GLU A 412 -25.32 -17.14 9.45
CA GLU A 412 -24.91 -17.20 10.86
C GLU A 412 -23.39 -17.39 11.04
N TYR A 413 -22.72 -18.10 10.12
CA TYR A 413 -21.28 -18.34 10.19
C TYR A 413 -20.49 -17.03 10.10
N PHE A 414 -20.89 -16.14 9.20
CA PHE A 414 -20.19 -14.88 8.92
C PHE A 414 -20.59 -13.79 9.92
N VAL A 415 -21.87 -13.75 10.31
CA VAL A 415 -22.38 -12.82 11.35
C VAL A 415 -21.67 -13.06 12.68
N LYS A 416 -21.56 -14.31 13.14
CA LYS A 416 -20.84 -14.64 14.39
C LYS A 416 -19.35 -14.25 14.34
N ARG A 417 -18.76 -14.22 13.15
CA ARG A 417 -17.35 -13.84 12.93
C ARG A 417 -17.17 -12.36 12.60
N LYS A 418 -18.26 -11.58 12.57
CA LYS A 418 -18.28 -10.15 12.24
C LYS A 418 -17.59 -9.86 10.90
N LEU A 419 -17.88 -10.70 9.89
CA LEU A 419 -17.31 -10.57 8.54
C LEU A 419 -18.22 -9.68 7.69
N TYR A 420 -17.86 -8.40 7.59
CA TYR A 420 -18.56 -7.40 6.78
C TYR A 420 -17.74 -7.02 5.53
N PRO A 421 -18.36 -6.51 4.46
CA PRO A 421 -17.64 -5.95 3.32
C PRO A 421 -16.70 -4.83 3.77
N ASN A 422 -15.48 -4.83 3.24
CA ASN A 422 -14.51 -3.76 3.41
C ASN A 422 -14.39 -2.90 2.14
N VAL A 423 -13.58 -1.85 2.20
CA VAL A 423 -13.35 -0.91 1.08
C VAL A 423 -12.95 -1.60 -0.24
N ASP A 424 -12.27 -2.75 -0.18
CA ASP A 424 -11.76 -3.46 -1.35
C ASP A 424 -12.86 -4.20 -2.13
N PHE A 425 -14.00 -4.49 -1.48
CA PHE A 425 -15.08 -5.27 -2.09
C PHE A 425 -15.75 -4.57 -3.27
N TYR A 426 -16.00 -3.26 -3.14
CA TYR A 426 -16.63 -2.46 -4.21
C TYR A 426 -15.65 -1.69 -5.08
N SER A 427 -14.46 -1.35 -4.57
CA SER A 427 -13.49 -0.55 -5.33
C SER A 427 -13.02 -1.26 -6.60
N GLY A 428 -12.81 -2.59 -6.55
CA GLY A 428 -12.40 -3.38 -7.71
C GLY A 428 -13.42 -3.37 -8.86
N LEU A 429 -14.72 -3.38 -8.55
CA LEU A 429 -15.80 -3.29 -9.55
C LEU A 429 -15.82 -1.92 -10.23
N ILE A 430 -15.64 -0.85 -9.45
CA ILE A 430 -15.53 0.51 -9.99
C ILE A 430 -14.32 0.62 -10.92
N TYR A 431 -13.15 0.17 -10.47
CA TYR A 431 -11.94 0.25 -11.28
C TYR A 431 -12.04 -0.55 -12.58
N ARG A 432 -12.62 -1.74 -12.53
CA ARG A 432 -12.86 -2.56 -13.72
C ARG A 432 -13.83 -1.89 -14.69
N ALA A 433 -14.93 -1.32 -14.20
CA ALA A 433 -15.87 -0.60 -15.05
C ALA A 433 -15.25 0.67 -15.66
N MET A 434 -14.33 1.33 -14.95
CA MET A 434 -13.52 2.40 -15.53
C MET A 434 -12.49 1.90 -16.54
N GLY A 435 -12.33 0.58 -16.71
CA GLY A 435 -11.41 -0.04 -17.66
C GLY A 435 -9.98 -0.20 -17.15
N PHE A 436 -9.74 -0.10 -15.84
CA PHE A 436 -8.43 -0.47 -15.28
C PHE A 436 -8.27 -1.99 -15.26
N PRO A 437 -7.09 -2.52 -15.62
CA PRO A 437 -6.81 -3.94 -15.46
C PRO A 437 -6.62 -4.30 -13.98
N PRO A 438 -7.04 -5.50 -13.52
CA PRO A 438 -7.01 -5.89 -12.11
C PRO A 438 -5.63 -5.72 -11.42
N GLU A 439 -4.55 -6.07 -12.11
CA GLU A 439 -3.18 -5.95 -11.62
C GLU A 439 -2.75 -4.50 -11.33
N PHE A 440 -3.51 -3.50 -11.81
CA PHE A 440 -3.25 -2.07 -11.59
C PHE A 440 -4.00 -1.51 -10.36
N PHE A 441 -4.93 -2.26 -9.76
CA PHE A 441 -5.79 -1.74 -8.69
C PHE A 441 -5.03 -1.33 -7.44
N THR A 442 -3.99 -2.09 -7.08
CA THR A 442 -3.17 -1.76 -5.92
C THR A 442 -2.34 -0.47 -6.16
N ILE A 443 -2.06 -0.10 -7.42
CA ILE A 443 -1.45 1.21 -7.72
C ILE A 443 -2.44 2.34 -7.44
N LEU A 444 -3.73 2.16 -7.79
CA LEU A 444 -4.79 3.12 -7.48
C LEU A 444 -5.00 3.29 -5.96
N PHE A 445 -4.73 2.25 -5.17
CA PHE A 445 -4.62 2.35 -3.71
C PHE A 445 -3.35 3.14 -3.32
N ALA A 446 -2.20 2.81 -3.90
CA ALA A 446 -0.91 3.37 -3.51
C ALA A 446 -0.82 4.90 -3.73
N ILE A 447 -1.42 5.43 -4.79
CA ILE A 447 -1.43 6.86 -5.12
C ILE A 447 -1.89 7.72 -3.93
N PRO A 448 -3.14 7.60 -3.46
CA PRO A 448 -3.63 8.40 -2.35
C PRO A 448 -2.93 8.07 -1.03
N ARG A 449 -2.53 6.81 -0.84
CA ARG A 449 -1.89 6.35 0.39
C ARG A 449 -0.54 7.04 0.66
N MET A 450 0.08 7.64 -0.34
CA MET A 450 1.26 8.49 -0.14
C MET A 450 1.01 9.61 0.88
N ALA A 451 -0.18 10.22 0.90
CA ALA A 451 -0.51 11.26 1.86
C ALA A 451 -0.40 10.75 3.31
N GLY A 452 -0.98 9.58 3.59
CA GLY A 452 -0.86 8.92 4.89
C GLY A 452 0.58 8.53 5.23
N TYR A 453 1.32 7.91 4.31
CA TYR A 453 2.73 7.56 4.54
C TYR A 453 3.59 8.78 4.87
N LEU A 454 3.40 9.87 4.14
CA LEU A 454 4.15 11.11 4.35
C LEU A 454 3.79 11.79 5.65
N ALA A 455 2.51 11.77 6.05
CA ALA A 455 2.09 12.27 7.36
C ALA A 455 2.69 11.45 8.49
N HIS A 456 2.69 10.12 8.38
CA HIS A 456 3.31 9.25 9.38
C HIS A 456 4.83 9.37 9.41
N TRP A 457 5.47 9.57 8.26
CA TRP A 457 6.90 9.88 8.19
C TRP A 457 7.21 11.21 8.89
N TRP A 458 6.47 12.28 8.56
CA TRP A 458 6.65 13.58 9.19
C TRP A 458 6.42 13.51 10.70
N GLU A 459 5.30 12.96 11.16
CA GLU A 459 4.99 12.86 12.59
C GLU A 459 6.06 12.05 13.33
N SER A 460 6.67 11.04 12.70
CA SER A 460 7.78 10.28 13.32
C SER A 460 9.06 11.11 13.54
N LEU A 461 9.30 12.13 12.70
CA LEU A 461 10.49 12.99 12.83
C LEU A 461 10.36 13.99 13.99
N ASP A 462 9.13 14.39 14.33
CA ASP A 462 8.84 15.32 15.43
C ASP A 462 8.46 14.61 16.74
N ASP A 463 8.26 13.29 16.70
CA ASP A 463 7.88 12.50 17.87
C ASP A 463 9.07 12.36 18.84
N PRO A 464 8.98 12.89 20.08
CA PRO A 464 10.06 12.82 21.07
C PRO A 464 10.34 11.38 21.56
N ASP A 465 9.35 10.48 21.44
CA ASP A 465 9.48 9.09 21.79
C ASP A 465 10.11 8.25 20.66
N THR A 466 10.33 8.83 19.46
CA THR A 466 10.94 8.12 18.34
C THR A 466 12.32 7.55 18.71
N LYS A 467 12.47 6.26 18.45
CA LYS A 467 13.71 5.48 18.50
C LYS A 467 13.75 4.56 17.28
N ILE A 468 14.94 4.06 16.96
CA ILE A 468 15.07 2.98 15.98
C ILE A 468 14.19 1.79 16.38
N MET A 469 13.32 1.36 15.47
CA MET A 469 12.43 0.22 15.68
C MET A 469 13.24 -1.08 15.58
N ARG A 470 13.55 -1.68 16.74
CA ARG A 470 14.41 -2.87 16.84
C ARG A 470 13.77 -3.95 17.73
N PRO A 471 12.81 -4.73 17.20
CA PRO A 471 12.12 -5.76 17.97
C PRO A 471 13.07 -6.89 18.39
N GLN A 472 12.67 -7.64 19.42
CA GLN A 472 13.38 -8.85 19.87
C GLN A 472 12.72 -10.12 19.34
N GLN A 473 13.39 -11.25 19.52
CA GLN A 473 12.87 -12.58 19.21
C GLN A 473 12.98 -13.53 20.41
N VAL A 474 12.16 -14.59 20.41
CA VAL A 474 12.33 -15.76 21.28
C VAL A 474 13.15 -16.79 20.50
N TYR A 475 14.37 -17.04 20.94
CA TYR A 475 15.25 -18.03 20.30
C TYR A 475 14.89 -19.43 20.81
N VAL A 476 14.49 -20.32 19.91
CA VAL A 476 14.01 -21.68 20.25
C VAL A 476 14.87 -22.81 19.66
N TRP A 477 15.97 -22.49 18.98
CA TRP A 477 16.80 -23.50 18.34
C TRP A 477 17.70 -24.24 19.35
N GLY A 478 17.66 -25.58 19.30
CA GLY A 478 18.61 -26.47 19.97
C GLY A 478 18.64 -26.38 21.51
N ASN A 479 17.57 -25.91 22.17
CA ASN A 479 17.49 -25.73 23.64
C ASN A 479 18.68 -24.95 24.26
N GLY A 480 19.33 -24.07 23.49
CA GLY A 480 20.50 -23.32 23.96
C GLY A 480 21.81 -24.12 24.00
N CYS A 481 21.87 -25.31 23.40
CA CYS A 481 23.14 -25.99 23.18
C CYS A 481 24.01 -25.18 22.21
N ALA A 482 25.09 -24.61 22.74
CA ALA A 482 26.18 -24.15 21.91
C ALA A 482 26.83 -25.37 21.25
N ILE A 483 26.65 -25.51 19.93
CA ILE A 483 27.46 -26.45 19.16
C ILE A 483 28.83 -25.78 19.00
N MET A 484 29.78 -26.20 19.83
CA MET A 484 31.16 -25.78 19.66
C MET A 484 31.67 -26.37 18.35
N LEU A 485 32.11 -25.51 17.44
CA LEU A 485 32.84 -25.96 16.26
C LEU A 485 34.07 -26.72 16.74
N GLN A 486 34.12 -28.01 16.44
CA GLN A 486 35.36 -28.76 16.53
C GLN A 486 36.38 -28.03 15.62
N PRO A 487 37.63 -27.82 16.07
CA PRO A 487 38.67 -27.34 15.18
C PRO A 487 38.63 -28.21 13.92
N LYS A 488 38.56 -27.59 12.74
CA LYS A 488 38.77 -28.34 11.50
C LYS A 488 40.13 -29.00 11.64
N LYS A 489 40.18 -30.32 11.95
CA LYS A 489 41.40 -31.11 11.76
C LYS A 489 41.83 -30.81 10.33
N GLU A 490 43.08 -30.36 10.21
CA GLU A 490 43.73 -29.87 9.00
C GLU A 490 42.98 -30.25 7.74
N LEU A 491 42.45 -29.24 7.03
CA LEU A 491 42.14 -29.41 5.63
C LEU A 491 43.38 -30.04 5.00
N TYR A 492 43.29 -31.31 4.63
CA TYR A 492 44.35 -31.98 3.87
C TYR A 492 44.76 -31.00 2.78
N ARG A 493 46.01 -30.55 2.84
CA ARG A 493 46.62 -29.83 1.74
C ARG A 493 46.63 -30.84 0.60
N VAL A 494 45.60 -30.80 -0.24
CA VAL A 494 45.63 -31.53 -1.50
C VAL A 494 46.70 -30.80 -2.28
N GLU A 495 47.91 -31.37 -2.31
CA GLU A 495 48.89 -30.99 -3.31
C GLU A 495 48.27 -31.32 -4.66
N VAL A 496 47.67 -30.30 -5.27
CA VAL A 496 47.25 -30.36 -6.66
C VAL A 496 48.56 -30.33 -7.46
N THR A 497 49.15 -31.50 -7.66
CA THR A 497 50.20 -31.65 -8.67
C THR A 497 49.59 -31.34 -10.05
N PRO A 498 50.34 -30.77 -10.99
CA PRO A 498 49.82 -30.35 -12.31
C PRO A 498 49.03 -31.44 -13.05
N THR A 499 49.37 -32.71 -12.78
CA THR A 499 48.71 -33.90 -13.31
C THR A 499 47.25 -34.08 -12.85
N SER A 500 46.91 -33.62 -11.65
CA SER A 500 45.56 -33.79 -11.07
C SER A 500 44.54 -32.80 -11.64
N LEU A 501 44.95 -31.55 -11.91
CA LEU A 501 44.08 -30.53 -12.52
C LEU A 501 43.79 -30.87 -14.00
N ALA A 502 44.81 -31.32 -14.74
CA ALA A 502 44.65 -31.79 -16.11
C ALA A 502 43.72 -33.02 -16.18
N SER A 503 43.86 -33.96 -15.25
CA SER A 503 43.00 -35.15 -15.17
C SER A 503 41.55 -34.83 -14.78
N TYR A 504 41.32 -33.75 -14.03
CA TYR A 504 40.00 -33.28 -13.64
C TYR A 504 39.31 -32.53 -14.78
N LEU A 505 40.04 -31.62 -15.43
CA LEU A 505 39.57 -30.88 -16.61
C LEU A 505 39.30 -31.82 -17.80
N TYR A 506 40.15 -32.81 -18.03
CA TYR A 506 39.95 -33.83 -19.07
C TYR A 506 38.70 -34.68 -18.81
N ARG A 507 38.40 -35.00 -17.54
CA ARG A 507 37.17 -35.71 -17.16
C ARG A 507 35.90 -34.85 -17.28
N MET A 508 36.00 -33.53 -17.09
CA MET A 508 34.88 -32.61 -17.35
C MET A 508 34.64 -32.44 -18.86
N LEU A 509 35.71 -32.35 -19.67
CA LEU A 509 35.61 -32.27 -21.13
C LEU A 509 35.01 -33.53 -21.76
N GLN A 510 35.37 -34.72 -21.26
CA GLN A 510 34.80 -36.01 -21.70
C GLN A 510 33.30 -36.18 -21.33
N ARG A 511 32.76 -35.36 -20.42
CA ARG A 511 31.35 -35.43 -19.95
C ARG A 511 30.41 -34.43 -20.65
N GLY A 512 30.85 -33.77 -21.72
CA GLY A 512 29.96 -33.04 -22.64
C GLY A 512 29.25 -31.82 -22.04
N GLY A 513 29.87 -31.12 -21.09
CA GLY A 513 29.32 -29.90 -20.50
C GLY A 513 30.07 -28.64 -20.95
N LEU A 514 29.32 -27.71 -21.56
CA LEU A 514 29.64 -26.32 -21.95
C LEU A 514 30.16 -26.08 -23.37
N LEU A 515 29.19 -25.86 -24.26
CA LEU A 515 29.23 -24.75 -25.21
C LEU A 515 28.93 -23.44 -24.44
N ASP A 516 29.63 -22.39 -24.85
CA ASP A 516 29.48 -20.97 -24.49
C ASP A 516 29.80 -20.49 -23.06
N LEU A 517 31.10 -20.27 -22.84
CA LEU A 517 31.57 -19.08 -22.14
C LEU A 517 32.60 -18.38 -23.04
N GLY A 518 32.10 -17.43 -23.82
CA GLY A 518 32.90 -16.54 -24.65
C GLY A 518 33.82 -15.65 -23.82
N TYR A 519 35.11 -15.74 -24.15
CA TYR A 519 36.09 -14.65 -24.22
C TYR A 519 35.82 -13.38 -23.38
N ASN A 520 36.59 -13.23 -22.31
CA ASN A 520 37.53 -12.12 -22.11
C ASN A 520 38.05 -12.14 -20.67
N LEU A 521 39.35 -12.40 -20.48
CA LEU A 521 40.21 -11.84 -19.44
C LEU A 521 41.61 -12.47 -19.57
N ILE A 522 42.37 -11.97 -20.55
CA ILE A 522 43.83 -11.96 -20.48
C ILE A 522 44.22 -10.50 -20.68
N ASP A 523 44.46 -9.78 -19.59
CA ASP A 523 45.44 -8.70 -19.62
C ASP A 523 46.62 -9.15 -18.75
N SER A 524 47.63 -9.62 -19.47
CA SER A 524 48.90 -10.10 -18.97
C SER A 524 49.81 -8.91 -18.71
N ARG A 525 49.94 -8.48 -17.45
CA ARG A 525 51.12 -7.74 -17.00
C ARG A 525 51.44 -8.12 -15.56
N TYR A 526 52.39 -9.04 -15.41
CA TYR A 526 53.50 -8.97 -14.45
C TYR A 526 54.49 -10.08 -14.81
N ASN A 527 55.59 -9.67 -15.44
CA ASN A 527 56.86 -10.38 -15.42
C ASN A 527 57.70 -9.76 -14.28
N GLU A 528 58.48 -10.61 -13.63
CA GLU A 528 59.38 -10.42 -12.47
C GLU A 528 58.74 -10.54 -11.08
#